data_AF-A0AAE9GTE9-F1
#
_entry.id   AF-A0AAE9GTE9-F1
#
_cell.length_a   1.000
_cell.length_b   1.000
_cell.length_c   1.000
_cell.angle_alpha   90.00
_cell.angle_beta   90.00
_cell.angle_gamma   90.00
#
_symmetry.space_group_name_H-M   'P 1'
#
loop_
_entity.id
_entity.type
_entity.pdbx_description
1 polymer ?
#
loop_
_entity_poly.entity_id
_entity_poly.type
_entity_poly.pdbx_seq_one_letter_code
_entity_poly.pdbx_strand_id
1 'polypeptide(L)'
;MKIFPIGTSRLHEPLTLIDETLVEFPRMGYFHSTSQILDCLKIITGDITLTAEQAKLFFRKDQVECNKFDLDLWTDNFCASVDRIRQQFENADTLFIEISAHRSYKLNNLHIQGNPNYYQDVSYADIWKDGYYQKYMPALNVLDYEDTDLLIDNLISIDEILLENEKKAIIFGHLVNSSNPNKLRLKTNTSLQQALKQINTTTLIWYDQTHLVDQFGFRVLDNGTVDIHHLPWDGLYIFIDELIELANFKD
;
A
#
# COMPACT_ATOMS: atom_id res chain seq x y z
N MET A 1 2.19 18.43 10.59
CA MET A 1 2.32 17.43 9.53
C MET A 1 1.38 16.30 9.85
N LYS A 2 0.39 16.06 8.99
CA LYS A 2 -0.51 14.91 9.04
C LYS A 2 -0.17 13.92 7.94
N ILE A 3 -0.13 12.63 8.28
CA ILE A 3 0.28 11.54 7.40
C ILE A 3 -0.93 10.75 6.97
N PHE A 4 -1.01 10.42 5.68
CA PHE A 4 -2.02 9.51 5.13
C PHE A 4 -1.35 8.24 4.59
N PRO A 5 -1.44 7.10 5.29
CA PRO A 5 -0.77 5.88 4.86
C PRO A 5 -1.57 5.07 3.85
N ILE A 6 -0.91 4.60 2.79
CA ILE A 6 -1.45 3.66 1.82
C ILE A 6 -0.44 2.53 1.62
N GLY A 7 -0.79 1.32 2.05
CA GLY A 7 0.15 0.21 1.98
C GLY A 7 -0.38 -1.03 2.69
N THR A 8 0.53 -1.78 3.31
CA THR A 8 0.22 -3.02 4.03
C THR A 8 0.53 -2.90 5.53
N SER A 9 0.50 -4.03 6.25
CA SER A 9 0.93 -4.09 7.65
C SER A 9 2.33 -3.51 7.88
N ARG A 10 3.22 -3.62 6.89
CA ARG A 10 4.61 -3.15 6.98
C ARG A 10 4.75 -1.64 7.07
N LEU A 11 3.73 -0.91 6.64
CA LEU A 11 3.58 0.52 6.89
C LEU A 11 2.69 0.79 8.11
N HIS A 12 1.52 0.15 8.17
CA HIS A 12 0.51 0.51 9.16
C HIS A 12 0.92 0.15 10.60
N GLU A 13 1.61 -0.99 10.79
CA GLU A 13 2.10 -1.40 12.12
C GLU A 13 3.14 -0.42 12.68
N PRO A 14 4.22 -0.04 11.96
CA PRO A 14 5.16 0.94 12.47
C PRO A 14 4.53 2.31 12.79
N LEU A 15 3.48 2.74 12.09
CA LEU A 15 2.78 4.00 12.42
C LEU A 15 2.03 3.96 13.76
N THR A 16 1.98 2.82 14.46
CA THR A 16 1.56 2.77 15.88
C THR A 16 2.54 3.46 16.81
N LEU A 17 3.79 3.66 16.38
CA LEU A 17 4.86 4.24 17.19
C LEU A 17 4.84 5.77 17.22
N ILE A 18 3.96 6.40 16.43
CA ILE A 18 3.77 7.85 16.40
C ILE A 18 2.44 8.24 17.04
N ASP A 19 2.36 9.51 17.45
CA ASP A 19 1.13 10.10 17.97
C ASP A 19 -0.01 9.94 16.93
N GLU A 20 -1.09 9.29 17.35
CA GLU A 20 -2.25 9.00 16.50
C GLU A 20 -2.89 10.26 15.90
N THR A 21 -2.72 11.42 16.55
CA THR A 21 -3.24 12.70 16.05
C THR A 21 -2.51 13.20 14.80
N LEU A 22 -1.33 12.63 14.51
CA LEU A 22 -0.54 12.92 13.31
C LEU A 22 -0.86 11.99 12.15
N VAL A 23 -1.71 10.96 12.33
CA VAL A 23 -1.99 9.95 11.30
C VAL A 23 -3.47 9.89 10.96
N GLU A 24 -3.78 10.13 9.70
CA GLU A 24 -5.11 10.01 9.14
C GLU A 24 -5.30 8.59 8.58
N PHE A 25 -5.51 7.61 9.47
CA PHE A 25 -5.72 6.22 9.06
C PHE A 25 -7.01 6.06 8.25
N PRO A 26 -6.93 5.64 6.97
CA PRO A 26 -8.11 5.63 6.12
C PRO A 26 -9.04 4.44 6.34
N ARG A 27 -8.58 3.38 7.02
CA ARG A 27 -9.39 2.20 7.37
C ARG A 27 -9.94 1.43 6.17
N MET A 28 -9.21 1.47 5.06
CA MET A 28 -9.60 0.89 3.77
C MET A 28 -8.90 -0.44 3.44
N GLY A 29 -8.17 -1.00 4.39
CA GLY A 29 -7.43 -2.25 4.16
C GLY A 29 -6.06 -2.03 3.55
N TYR A 30 -5.55 -3.06 2.86
CA TYR A 30 -4.21 -3.03 2.26
C TYR A 30 -4.24 -2.85 0.76
N PHE A 31 -3.23 -2.14 0.25
CA PHE A 31 -2.97 -1.96 -1.18
C PHE A 31 -1.54 -2.38 -1.48
N HIS A 32 -1.33 -3.06 -2.59
CA HIS A 32 -0.07 -3.74 -2.85
C HIS A 32 0.67 -3.22 -4.09
N SER A 33 -0.04 -2.89 -5.16
CA SER A 33 0.55 -2.54 -6.46
C SER A 33 0.28 -1.07 -6.82
N THR A 34 1.01 -0.53 -7.80
CA THR A 34 0.83 0.89 -8.18
C THR A 34 -0.49 1.12 -8.86
N SER A 35 -0.97 0.18 -9.67
CA SER A 35 -2.28 0.29 -10.29
C SER A 35 -3.42 0.34 -9.26
N GLN A 36 -3.33 -0.49 -8.20
CA GLN A 36 -4.32 -0.47 -7.11
C GLN A 36 -4.27 0.84 -6.31
N ILE A 37 -3.06 1.34 -6.04
CA ILE A 37 -2.86 2.61 -5.31
C ILE A 37 -3.38 3.78 -6.14
N LEU A 38 -3.14 3.79 -7.46
CA LEU A 38 -3.69 4.81 -8.35
C LEU A 38 -5.22 4.79 -8.36
N ASP A 39 -5.85 3.62 -8.51
CA ASP A 39 -7.31 3.52 -8.46
C ASP A 39 -7.86 3.96 -7.10
N CYS A 40 -7.16 3.63 -6.01
CA CYS A 40 -7.47 4.10 -4.67
C CYS A 40 -7.49 5.64 -4.61
N LEU A 41 -6.43 6.29 -5.07
CA LEU A 41 -6.35 7.74 -5.09
C LEU A 41 -7.45 8.36 -5.97
N LYS A 42 -7.74 7.78 -7.13
CA LYS A 42 -8.85 8.21 -8.01
C LYS A 42 -10.22 8.06 -7.36
N ILE A 43 -10.43 7.06 -6.51
CA ILE A 43 -11.69 6.93 -5.74
C ILE A 43 -11.79 8.04 -4.70
N ILE A 44 -10.68 8.32 -4.02
CA ILE A 44 -10.57 9.37 -3.00
C ILE A 44 -10.81 10.74 -3.66
N THR A 45 -10.13 11.08 -4.75
CA THR A 45 -10.33 12.36 -5.46
C THR A 45 -11.68 12.47 -6.19
N GLY A 46 -12.36 11.34 -6.40
CA GLY A 46 -13.70 11.31 -7.01
C GLY A 46 -13.71 11.07 -8.52
N ASP A 47 -12.56 10.80 -9.13
CA ASP A 47 -12.42 10.45 -10.55
C ASP A 47 -13.02 9.07 -10.87
N ILE A 48 -13.05 8.17 -9.88
CA ILE A 48 -13.69 6.86 -9.96
C ILE A 48 -14.76 6.77 -8.87
N THR A 49 -15.97 6.36 -9.26
CA THR A 49 -17.01 5.96 -8.31
C THR A 49 -17.19 4.45 -8.37
N LEU A 50 -17.16 3.79 -7.20
CA LEU A 50 -17.44 2.37 -7.10
C LEU A 50 -18.92 2.10 -6.88
N THR A 51 -19.40 1.01 -7.46
CA THR A 51 -20.62 0.35 -6.98
C THR A 51 -20.32 -0.42 -5.69
N ALA A 52 -21.36 -0.70 -4.90
CA ALA A 52 -21.23 -1.52 -3.68
C ALA A 52 -20.63 -2.90 -3.96
N GLU A 53 -20.88 -3.46 -5.16
CA GLU A 53 -20.31 -4.76 -5.55
C GLU A 53 -18.81 -4.66 -5.86
N GLN A 54 -18.39 -3.61 -6.54
CA GLN A 54 -16.96 -3.35 -6.78
C GLN A 54 -16.20 -3.09 -5.47
N ALA A 55 -16.82 -2.39 -4.51
CA ALA A 55 -16.20 -2.11 -3.22
C ALA A 55 -15.79 -3.38 -2.46
N LYS A 56 -16.58 -4.46 -2.56
CA LYS A 56 -16.28 -5.78 -1.95
C LYS A 56 -15.06 -6.48 -2.56
N LEU A 57 -14.71 -6.14 -3.80
CA LEU A 57 -13.53 -6.69 -4.49
C LEU A 57 -12.32 -5.75 -4.39
N PHE A 58 -12.56 -4.45 -4.23
CA PHE A 58 -11.53 -3.42 -4.17
C PHE A 58 -10.94 -3.25 -2.76
N PHE A 59 -11.77 -3.23 -1.73
CA PHE A 59 -11.33 -3.12 -0.34
C PHE A 59 -11.18 -4.50 0.27
N ARG A 60 -10.10 -4.70 1.03
CA ARG A 60 -9.84 -5.95 1.75
C ARG A 60 -9.87 -5.71 3.24
N LYS A 61 -10.56 -6.58 3.99
CA LYS A 61 -10.53 -6.60 5.46
C LYS A 61 -9.22 -7.19 6.02
N ASP A 62 -8.10 -6.58 5.64
CA ASP A 62 -6.85 -6.71 6.37
C ASP A 62 -6.70 -5.48 7.28
N GLN A 63 -6.20 -5.69 8.49
CA GLN A 63 -6.10 -4.64 9.48
C GLN A 63 -4.98 -4.92 10.48
N VAL A 64 -4.48 -3.84 11.06
CA VAL A 64 -3.72 -3.84 12.31
C VAL A 64 -4.55 -3.10 13.35
N GLU A 65 -4.20 -3.21 14.64
CA GLU A 65 -5.01 -2.64 15.73
C GLU A 65 -5.27 -1.13 15.57
N CYS A 66 -4.29 -0.37 15.08
CA CYS A 66 -4.41 1.08 14.82
C CYS A 66 -5.17 1.44 13.53
N ASN A 67 -5.24 0.53 12.56
CA ASN A 67 -5.92 0.75 11.27
C ASN A 67 -6.97 -0.33 11.05
N LYS A 68 -7.98 -0.34 11.94
CA LYS A 68 -9.13 -1.24 11.84
C LYS A 68 -9.87 -0.99 10.53
N PHE A 69 -10.24 -2.05 9.84
CA PHE A 69 -11.00 -1.95 8.60
C PHE A 69 -12.39 -1.38 8.86
N ASP A 70 -12.81 -0.41 8.04
CA ASP A 70 -14.15 0.17 8.09
C ASP A 70 -15.13 -0.75 7.36
N LEU A 71 -15.90 -1.52 8.13
CA LEU A 71 -16.89 -2.45 7.58
C LEU A 71 -17.97 -1.75 6.76
N ASP A 72 -18.22 -0.46 7.01
CA ASP A 72 -19.22 0.30 6.26
C ASP A 72 -18.85 0.44 4.77
N LEU A 73 -17.58 0.26 4.40
CA LEU A 73 -17.12 0.17 3.00
C LEU A 73 -17.76 -0.99 2.22
N TRP A 74 -18.36 -1.96 2.91
CA TRP A 74 -19.04 -3.11 2.33
C TRP A 74 -20.56 -3.10 2.53
N THR A 75 -21.11 -1.98 2.98
CA THR A 75 -22.54 -1.83 3.29
C THR A 75 -23.17 -0.67 2.53
N ASP A 76 -24.45 -0.40 2.80
CA ASP A 76 -25.16 0.76 2.26
C ASP A 76 -24.60 2.12 2.76
N ASN A 77 -23.76 2.12 3.80
CA ASN A 77 -23.06 3.29 4.30
C ASN A 77 -21.80 3.66 3.49
N PHE A 78 -21.49 2.92 2.42
CA PHE A 78 -20.28 3.06 1.61
C PHE A 78 -19.92 4.52 1.28
N CYS A 79 -20.88 5.32 0.80
CA CYS A 79 -20.62 6.71 0.43
C CYS A 79 -20.13 7.55 1.63
N ALA A 80 -20.71 7.36 2.81
CA ALA A 80 -20.29 8.07 4.02
C ALA A 80 -18.87 7.67 4.47
N SER A 81 -18.50 6.39 4.33
CA SER A 81 -17.13 5.93 4.58
C SER A 81 -16.14 6.54 3.58
N VAL A 82 -16.50 6.62 2.31
CA VAL A 82 -15.65 7.29 1.30
C VAL A 82 -15.49 8.77 1.62
N ASP A 83 -16.56 9.48 1.94
CA ASP A 83 -16.49 10.91 2.28
C ASP A 83 -15.62 11.16 3.52
N ARG A 84 -15.65 10.26 4.51
CA ARG A 84 -14.70 10.28 5.64
C ARG A 84 -13.26 10.12 5.17
N ILE A 85 -12.98 9.16 4.29
CA ILE A 85 -11.63 8.95 3.74
C ILE A 85 -11.16 10.18 2.95
N ARG A 86 -12.05 10.82 2.19
CA ARG A 86 -11.76 12.08 1.48
C ARG A 86 -11.34 13.18 2.44
N GLN A 87 -12.10 13.40 3.51
CA GLN A 87 -11.77 14.39 4.51
C GLN A 87 -10.42 14.10 5.19
N GLN A 88 -10.12 12.83 5.46
CA GLN A 88 -8.84 12.40 6.00
C GLN A 88 -7.67 12.68 5.04
N PHE A 89 -7.87 12.42 3.75
CA PHE A 89 -6.89 12.73 2.71
C PHE A 89 -6.70 14.25 2.58
N GLU A 90 -7.78 15.04 2.53
CA GLU A 90 -7.72 16.51 2.50
C GLU A 90 -6.90 17.07 3.66
N ASN A 91 -7.12 16.55 4.87
CA ASN A 91 -6.40 16.96 6.08
C ASN A 91 -4.92 16.56 6.13
N ALA A 92 -4.48 15.65 5.27
CA ALA A 92 -3.11 15.15 5.28
C ALA A 92 -2.17 16.02 4.44
N ASP A 93 -0.95 16.22 4.95
CA ASP A 93 0.11 16.96 4.26
C ASP A 93 0.98 16.03 3.39
N THR A 94 1.16 14.79 3.83
CA THR A 94 2.09 13.84 3.21
C THR A 94 1.53 12.43 3.21
N LEU A 95 1.74 11.71 2.12
CA LEU A 95 1.40 10.30 2.03
C LEU A 95 2.64 9.45 2.27
N PHE A 96 2.47 8.37 3.04
CA PHE A 96 3.44 7.27 3.05
C PHE A 96 2.85 6.14 2.22
N ILE A 97 3.55 5.75 1.16
CA ILE A 97 3.06 4.77 0.19
C ILE A 97 4.01 3.58 0.12
N GLU A 98 3.50 2.40 0.48
CA GLU A 98 4.20 1.13 0.29
C GLU A 98 3.74 0.45 -1.00
N ILE A 99 4.67 0.16 -1.92
CA ILE A 99 4.40 -0.64 -3.12
C ILE A 99 5.12 -1.99 -2.98
N SER A 100 4.35 -3.04 -2.70
CA SER A 100 4.86 -4.36 -2.32
C SER A 100 4.55 -5.48 -3.32
N ALA A 101 3.82 -5.22 -4.40
CA ALA A 101 3.55 -6.21 -5.42
C ALA A 101 4.00 -5.75 -6.81
N HIS A 102 4.64 -6.66 -7.54
CA HIS A 102 4.87 -6.57 -8.97
C HIS A 102 3.69 -7.13 -9.77
N ARG A 103 2.66 -7.67 -9.11
CA ARG A 103 1.46 -8.22 -9.74
C ARG A 103 0.25 -7.42 -9.35
N SER A 104 -0.69 -7.31 -10.28
CA SER A 104 -1.97 -6.67 -10.08
C SER A 104 -3.07 -7.54 -10.69
N TYR A 105 -4.30 -7.33 -10.21
CA TYR A 105 -5.48 -8.07 -10.61
C TYR A 105 -6.50 -7.09 -11.15
N LYS A 106 -7.06 -7.36 -12.32
CA LYS A 106 -7.98 -6.45 -13.00
C LYS A 106 -9.28 -7.14 -13.35
N LEU A 107 -10.38 -6.50 -13.00
CA LEU A 107 -11.72 -6.87 -13.44
C LEU A 107 -12.33 -5.68 -14.17
N ASN A 108 -12.61 -5.87 -15.45
CA ASN A 108 -12.99 -4.78 -16.36
C ASN A 108 -11.94 -3.66 -16.33
N ASN A 109 -12.29 -2.48 -15.83
CA ASN A 109 -11.41 -1.31 -15.75
C ASN A 109 -10.90 -1.01 -14.33
N LEU A 110 -11.16 -1.88 -13.35
CA LEU A 110 -10.79 -1.67 -11.95
C LEU A 110 -9.72 -2.66 -11.49
N HIS A 111 -8.68 -2.16 -10.83
CA HIS A 111 -7.67 -2.98 -10.17
C HIS A 111 -8.17 -3.40 -8.79
N ILE A 112 -8.40 -4.70 -8.62
CA ILE A 112 -9.03 -5.29 -7.44
C ILE A 112 -7.99 -6.07 -6.62
N GLN A 113 -8.38 -6.48 -5.42
CA GLN A 113 -7.52 -7.22 -4.49
C GLN A 113 -7.21 -8.62 -5.03
N GLY A 114 -5.96 -9.08 -4.93
CA GLY A 114 -5.62 -10.46 -5.29
C GLY A 114 -6.32 -11.52 -4.43
N ASN A 115 -6.74 -11.10 -3.24
CA ASN A 115 -7.65 -11.83 -2.37
C ASN A 115 -8.47 -10.82 -1.56
N PRO A 116 -9.76 -10.58 -1.89
CA PRO A 116 -10.59 -9.60 -1.21
C PRO A 116 -11.09 -10.05 0.18
N ASN A 117 -11.10 -11.37 0.46
CA ASN A 117 -11.63 -11.96 1.71
C ASN A 117 -13.05 -11.50 2.11
N TYR A 118 -13.87 -11.03 1.15
CA TYR A 118 -15.28 -10.72 1.40
C TYR A 118 -16.17 -11.96 1.30
N TYR A 119 -16.08 -12.68 0.17
CA TYR A 119 -16.96 -13.82 -0.13
C TYR A 119 -16.50 -15.13 0.50
N GLN A 120 -15.18 -15.32 0.56
CA GLN A 120 -14.53 -16.47 1.15
C GLN A 120 -13.36 -15.94 1.96
N ASP A 121 -13.43 -16.09 3.28
CA ASP A 121 -12.34 -15.70 4.17
C ASP A 121 -11.28 -16.81 4.17
N VAL A 122 -10.26 -16.64 3.32
CA VAL A 122 -9.22 -17.65 3.09
C VAL A 122 -7.83 -17.06 3.30
N SER A 123 -6.93 -17.87 3.85
CA SER A 123 -5.56 -17.43 4.08
C SER A 123 -4.80 -17.34 2.75
N TYR A 124 -3.85 -16.39 2.65
CA TYR A 124 -2.94 -16.32 1.50
C TYR A 124 -2.17 -17.64 1.28
N ALA A 125 -1.86 -18.38 2.35
CA ALA A 125 -1.17 -19.66 2.28
C ALA A 125 -1.99 -20.76 1.56
N ASP A 126 -3.30 -20.62 1.47
CA ASP A 126 -4.18 -21.58 0.79
C ASP A 126 -4.39 -21.28 -0.70
N ILE A 127 -3.99 -20.08 -1.14
CA ILE A 127 -4.23 -19.55 -2.49
C ILE A 127 -2.97 -19.08 -3.21
N TRP A 128 -1.79 -19.10 -2.58
CA TRP A 128 -0.58 -18.54 -3.19
C TRP A 128 -0.18 -19.20 -4.52
N LYS A 129 -0.54 -20.47 -4.75
CA LYS A 129 -0.23 -21.21 -5.98
C LYS A 129 -1.18 -20.85 -7.13
N ASP A 130 -2.47 -21.08 -6.91
CA ASP A 130 -3.48 -21.00 -7.97
C ASP A 130 -4.19 -19.63 -8.00
N GLY A 131 -4.05 -18.82 -6.96
CA GLY A 131 -4.74 -17.55 -6.81
C GLY A 131 -6.20 -17.69 -6.34
N TYR A 132 -6.72 -16.65 -5.71
CA TYR A 132 -8.09 -16.64 -5.18
C TYR A 132 -9.13 -16.82 -6.29
N TYR A 133 -9.02 -16.03 -7.36
CA TYR A 133 -10.04 -15.98 -8.42
C TYR A 133 -10.11 -17.28 -9.21
N GLN A 134 -8.99 -17.90 -9.55
CA GLN A 134 -9.00 -19.18 -10.26
C GLN A 134 -9.67 -20.28 -9.43
N LYS A 135 -9.43 -20.29 -8.11
CA LYS A 135 -9.90 -21.34 -7.20
C LYS A 135 -11.36 -21.17 -6.79
N TYR A 136 -11.79 -19.94 -6.48
CA TYR A 136 -13.09 -19.68 -5.85
C TYR A 136 -14.06 -18.90 -6.73
N MET A 137 -13.59 -18.12 -7.69
CA MET A 137 -14.43 -17.25 -8.52
C MET A 137 -14.02 -17.24 -10.01
N PRO A 138 -13.81 -18.41 -10.66
CA PRO A 138 -13.24 -18.45 -12.02
C PRO A 138 -14.15 -17.77 -13.05
N ALA A 139 -15.46 -17.73 -12.80
CA ALA A 139 -16.43 -17.09 -13.68
C ALA A 139 -16.27 -15.56 -13.79
N LEU A 140 -15.55 -14.91 -12.86
CA LEU A 140 -15.29 -13.46 -12.92
C LEU A 140 -14.25 -13.08 -13.99
N ASN A 141 -13.49 -14.04 -14.53
CA ASN A 141 -12.45 -13.80 -15.55
C ASN A 141 -11.49 -12.65 -15.17
N VAL A 142 -11.05 -12.63 -13.91
CA VAL A 142 -10.08 -11.64 -13.43
C VAL A 142 -8.74 -11.87 -14.12
N LEU A 143 -8.18 -10.79 -14.68
CA LEU A 143 -6.87 -10.81 -15.32
C LEU A 143 -5.80 -10.61 -14.25
N ASP A 144 -4.77 -11.46 -14.24
CA ASP A 144 -3.53 -11.23 -13.51
C ASP A 144 -2.42 -10.82 -14.47
N TYR A 145 -1.65 -9.81 -14.09
CA TYR A 145 -0.56 -9.32 -14.95
C TYR A 145 0.56 -8.72 -14.11
N GLU A 146 1.70 -8.51 -14.77
CA GLU A 146 2.86 -7.87 -14.18
C GLU A 146 2.68 -6.34 -14.20
N ASP A 147 2.51 -5.76 -13.01
CA ASP A 147 2.22 -4.34 -12.80
C ASP A 147 3.41 -3.43 -13.13
N THR A 148 4.62 -3.99 -13.23
CA THR A 148 5.82 -3.21 -13.53
C THR A 148 5.78 -2.57 -14.92
N ASP A 149 4.98 -3.11 -15.84
CA ASP A 149 4.82 -2.57 -17.20
C ASP A 149 4.06 -1.24 -17.21
N LEU A 150 3.19 -1.02 -16.22
CA LEU A 150 2.41 0.23 -16.07
C LEU A 150 3.03 1.18 -15.03
N LEU A 151 4.19 0.80 -14.46
CA LEU A 151 4.72 1.45 -13.27
C LEU A 151 4.99 2.94 -13.44
N ILE A 152 5.64 3.33 -14.54
CA ILE A 152 5.99 4.72 -14.80
C ILE A 152 4.72 5.55 -15.01
N ASP A 153 3.82 5.09 -15.89
CA ASP A 153 2.56 5.79 -16.20
C ASP A 153 1.68 5.95 -14.95
N ASN A 154 1.63 4.91 -14.11
CA ASN A 154 0.92 4.96 -12.84
C ASN A 154 1.54 5.98 -11.89
N LEU A 155 2.87 6.00 -11.75
CA LEU A 155 3.56 6.95 -10.88
C LEU A 155 3.43 8.39 -11.38
N ILE A 156 3.43 8.63 -12.70
CA ILE A 156 3.12 9.95 -13.27
C ILE A 156 1.70 10.37 -12.89
N SER A 157 0.72 9.48 -13.05
CA SER A 157 -0.68 9.78 -12.68
C SER A 157 -0.82 10.03 -11.17
N ILE A 158 -0.06 9.31 -10.34
CA ILE A 158 -0.02 9.55 -8.89
C ILE A 158 0.61 10.91 -8.59
N ASP A 159 1.72 11.28 -9.24
CA ASP A 159 2.37 12.58 -9.11
C ASP A 159 1.42 13.73 -9.44
N GLU A 160 0.69 13.62 -10.56
CA GLU A 160 -0.33 14.58 -11.00
C GLU A 160 -1.43 14.77 -9.94
N ILE A 161 -2.01 13.66 -9.43
CA ILE A 161 -3.02 13.71 -8.37
C ILE A 161 -2.48 14.42 -7.12
N LEU A 162 -1.25 14.12 -6.71
CA LEU A 162 -0.67 14.73 -5.51
C LEU A 162 -0.39 16.22 -5.70
N LEU A 163 0.11 16.63 -6.87
CA LEU A 163 0.33 18.03 -7.22
C LEU A 163 -0.98 18.84 -7.20
N GLU A 164 -2.05 18.31 -7.80
CA GLU A 164 -3.37 18.95 -7.83
C GLU A 164 -3.97 19.13 -6.42
N ASN A 165 -3.56 18.29 -5.47
CA ASN A 165 -4.04 18.31 -4.09
C ASN A 165 -3.02 18.88 -3.09
N GLU A 166 -1.94 19.51 -3.58
CA GLU A 166 -0.87 20.13 -2.80
C GLU A 166 -0.21 19.18 -1.78
N LYS A 167 -0.05 17.90 -2.15
CA LYS A 167 0.52 16.85 -1.29
C LYS A 167 1.88 16.39 -1.79
N LYS A 168 2.64 15.75 -0.91
CA LYS A 168 3.85 14.96 -1.26
C LYS A 168 3.67 13.51 -0.85
N ALA A 169 4.47 12.61 -1.42
CA ALA A 169 4.51 11.22 -1.01
C ALA A 169 5.94 10.70 -0.84
N ILE A 170 6.15 9.94 0.24
CA ILE A 170 7.31 9.08 0.40
C ILE A 170 6.92 7.68 -0.04
N ILE A 171 7.62 7.19 -1.05
CA ILE A 171 7.40 5.88 -1.67
C ILE A 171 8.52 4.94 -1.27
N PHE A 172 8.15 3.76 -0.80
CA PHE A 172 9.09 2.67 -0.54
C PHE A 172 8.52 1.33 -0.96
N GLY A 173 9.42 0.36 -1.14
CA GLY A 173 9.10 -0.97 -1.62
C GLY A 173 8.98 -2.01 -0.52
N HIS A 174 9.25 -3.27 -0.87
CA HIS A 174 9.35 -4.36 0.09
C HIS A 174 10.70 -4.34 0.84
N LEU A 175 10.76 -4.96 2.02
CA LEU A 175 12.02 -5.19 2.73
C LEU A 175 12.88 -6.18 1.94
N VAL A 176 14.14 -5.80 1.68
CA VAL A 176 15.14 -6.59 0.97
C VAL A 176 16.40 -6.66 1.83
N ASN A 177 16.94 -7.87 1.96
CA ASN A 177 18.24 -8.12 2.58
C ASN A 177 19.31 -8.15 1.47
N SER A 178 20.37 -7.34 1.58
CA SER A 178 21.39 -7.26 0.54
C SER A 178 22.21 -8.54 0.39
N SER A 179 22.38 -9.30 1.47
CA SER A 179 23.16 -10.54 1.52
C SER A 179 22.42 -11.76 0.94
N ASN A 180 21.08 -11.76 0.97
CA ASN A 180 20.26 -12.83 0.39
C ASN A 180 18.93 -12.28 -0.16
N PRO A 181 18.97 -11.55 -1.29
CA PRO A 181 17.81 -10.84 -1.78
C PRO A 181 16.80 -11.80 -2.41
N ASN A 182 15.53 -11.66 -2.01
CA ASN A 182 14.44 -12.23 -2.78
C ASN A 182 14.37 -11.52 -4.14
N LYS A 183 14.53 -12.29 -5.24
CA LYS A 183 14.63 -11.74 -6.60
C LYS A 183 13.44 -10.85 -7.00
N LEU A 184 12.22 -11.22 -6.61
CA LEU A 184 11.03 -10.47 -6.97
C LEU A 184 10.96 -9.14 -6.22
N ARG A 185 11.24 -9.14 -4.91
CA ARG A 185 11.29 -7.91 -4.11
C ARG A 185 12.36 -6.96 -4.60
N LEU A 186 13.55 -7.49 -4.92
CA LEU A 186 14.63 -6.70 -5.49
C LEU A 186 14.23 -6.10 -6.85
N LYS A 187 13.59 -6.88 -7.73
CA LYS A 187 13.05 -6.38 -9.01
C LYS A 187 12.09 -5.22 -8.78
N THR A 188 11.09 -5.38 -7.91
CA THR A 188 10.13 -4.32 -7.57
C THR A 188 10.82 -3.05 -7.09
N ASN A 189 11.71 -3.14 -6.09
CA ASN A 189 12.41 -1.97 -5.54
C ASN A 189 13.28 -1.28 -6.59
N THR A 190 13.99 -2.07 -7.42
CA THR A 190 14.84 -1.53 -8.48
C THR A 190 14.01 -0.80 -9.54
N SER A 191 12.90 -1.40 -9.97
CA SER A 191 11.98 -0.78 -10.92
C SER A 191 11.37 0.51 -10.38
N LEU A 192 10.97 0.54 -9.09
CA LEU A 192 10.45 1.74 -8.43
C LEU A 192 11.49 2.86 -8.40
N GLN A 193 12.70 2.55 -7.94
CA GLN A 193 13.78 3.53 -7.86
C GLN A 193 14.14 4.08 -9.25
N GLN A 194 14.18 3.22 -10.28
CA GLN A 194 14.45 3.64 -11.65
C GLN A 194 13.33 4.52 -12.21
N ALA A 195 12.06 4.15 -12.00
CA ALA A 195 10.91 4.92 -12.45
C ALA A 195 10.87 6.31 -11.81
N LEU A 196 11.06 6.40 -10.48
CA LEU A 196 11.06 7.68 -9.76
C LEU A 196 12.21 8.61 -10.20
N LYS A 197 13.39 8.05 -10.48
CA LYS A 197 14.51 8.81 -11.09
C LYS A 197 14.18 9.33 -12.49
N GLN A 198 13.39 8.61 -13.27
CA GLN A 198 13.00 9.04 -14.63
C GLN A 198 11.93 10.14 -14.61
N ILE A 199 10.97 10.08 -13.68
CA ILE A 199 9.90 11.09 -13.54
C ILE A 199 10.48 12.45 -13.12
N ASN A 200 11.56 12.45 -12.34
CA ASN A 200 12.27 13.67 -11.92
C ASN A 200 11.33 14.72 -11.28
N THR A 201 10.55 14.28 -10.29
CA THR A 201 9.63 15.10 -9.49
C THR A 201 10.17 15.28 -8.06
N THR A 202 9.80 16.38 -7.40
CA THR A 202 10.05 16.61 -5.96
C THR A 202 8.87 16.19 -5.08
N THR A 203 7.74 15.83 -5.69
CA THR A 203 6.52 15.38 -4.99
C THR A 203 6.63 13.93 -4.53
N LEU A 204 7.28 13.07 -5.33
CA LEU A 204 7.47 11.65 -5.04
C LEU A 204 8.92 11.37 -4.63
N ILE A 205 9.12 10.99 -3.37
CA ILE A 205 10.43 10.74 -2.80
C ILE A 205 10.62 9.24 -2.63
N TRP A 206 11.66 8.67 -3.23
CA TRP A 206 12.03 7.28 -2.99
C TRP A 206 12.77 7.12 -1.66
N TYR A 207 12.31 6.20 -0.82
CA TYR A 207 13.00 5.77 0.39
C TYR A 207 13.48 4.32 0.25
N ASP A 208 14.80 4.12 0.35
CA ASP A 208 15.41 2.79 0.37
C ASP A 208 15.61 2.33 1.81
N GLN A 209 14.91 1.27 2.18
CA GLN A 209 14.94 0.67 3.52
C GLN A 209 15.92 -0.52 3.64
N THR A 210 16.74 -0.78 2.62
CA THR A 210 17.66 -1.93 2.60
C THR A 210 18.66 -1.87 3.76
N HIS A 211 19.15 -0.68 4.13
CA HIS A 211 20.10 -0.51 5.24
C HIS A 211 19.53 -0.96 6.58
N LEU A 212 18.22 -0.78 6.81
CA LEU A 212 17.57 -1.22 8.04
C LEU A 212 17.57 -2.73 8.17
N VAL A 213 17.30 -3.45 7.08
CA VAL A 213 17.33 -4.92 7.08
C VAL A 213 18.76 -5.43 7.27
N ASP A 214 19.74 -4.76 6.68
CA ASP A 214 21.15 -5.14 6.81
C ASP A 214 21.67 -4.91 8.24
N GLN A 215 21.20 -3.86 8.92
CA GLN A 215 21.60 -3.53 10.28
C GLN A 215 20.86 -4.37 11.34
N PHE A 216 19.54 -4.50 11.23
CA PHE A 216 18.69 -5.07 12.27
C PHE A 216 18.22 -6.50 11.95
N GLY A 217 18.30 -6.92 10.69
CA GLY A 217 17.70 -8.16 10.22
C GLY A 217 16.18 -8.06 10.08
N PHE A 218 15.56 -9.23 9.91
CA PHE A 218 14.10 -9.38 9.95
C PHE A 218 13.65 -9.71 11.37
N ARG A 219 12.37 -9.45 11.67
CA ARG A 219 11.75 -9.82 12.94
C ARG A 219 11.83 -11.34 13.17
N VAL A 220 12.15 -11.73 14.39
CA VAL A 220 12.07 -13.12 14.85
C VAL A 220 10.88 -13.23 15.81
N LEU A 221 9.94 -14.13 15.51
CA LEU A 221 8.75 -14.36 16.33
C LEU A 221 9.08 -15.23 17.55
N ASP A 222 8.20 -15.26 18.54
CA ASP A 222 8.39 -16.02 19.80
C ASP A 222 8.64 -17.53 19.58
N ASN A 223 8.14 -18.07 18.46
CA ASN A 223 8.35 -19.47 18.06
C ASN A 223 9.69 -19.71 17.33
N GLY A 224 10.55 -18.69 17.23
CA GLY A 224 11.84 -18.72 16.55
C GLY A 224 11.77 -18.59 15.02
N THR A 225 10.58 -18.42 14.43
CA THR A 225 10.45 -18.25 12.98
C THR A 225 10.78 -16.81 12.57
N VAL A 226 11.43 -16.67 11.42
CA VAL A 226 11.78 -15.36 10.86
C VAL A 226 10.60 -14.84 10.04
N ASP A 227 10.08 -13.69 10.46
CA ASP A 227 9.08 -12.96 9.70
C ASP A 227 9.77 -12.02 8.71
N ILE A 228 9.90 -12.51 7.49
CA ILE A 228 10.54 -11.79 6.38
C ILE A 228 9.76 -10.56 5.90
N HIS A 229 8.64 -10.21 6.53
CA HIS A 229 7.83 -9.06 6.18
C HIS A 229 8.07 -7.87 7.11
N HIS A 230 8.51 -8.06 8.34
CA HIS A 230 8.61 -6.97 9.32
C HIS A 230 10.03 -6.79 9.85
N LEU A 231 10.37 -5.56 10.21
CA LEU A 231 11.57 -5.26 10.98
C LEU A 231 11.35 -5.63 12.46
N PRO A 232 12.41 -5.92 13.22
CA PRO A 232 12.37 -5.89 14.67
C PRO A 232 11.93 -4.52 15.19
N TRP A 233 11.41 -4.45 16.43
CA TRP A 233 10.93 -3.20 17.02
C TRP A 233 11.96 -2.06 16.96
N ASP A 234 13.22 -2.34 17.30
CA ASP A 234 14.30 -1.36 17.23
C ASP A 234 14.51 -0.80 15.81
N GLY A 235 14.37 -1.65 14.78
CA GLY A 235 14.44 -1.22 13.39
C GLY A 235 13.21 -0.43 12.94
N LEU A 236 12.02 -0.72 13.49
CA LEU A 236 10.80 0.03 13.20
C LEU A 236 10.83 1.46 13.74
N TYR A 237 11.44 1.69 14.90
CA TYR A 237 11.63 3.05 15.43
C TYR A 237 12.49 3.89 14.48
N ILE A 238 13.64 3.36 14.05
CA ILE A 238 14.51 4.05 13.09
C ILE A 238 13.80 4.28 11.75
N PHE A 239 13.08 3.27 11.25
CA PHE A 239 12.30 3.40 10.02
C PHE A 239 11.33 4.59 10.06
N ILE A 240 10.55 4.71 11.13
CA ILE A 240 9.59 5.78 11.29
C ILE A 240 10.27 7.13 11.46
N ASP A 241 11.32 7.21 12.29
CA ASP A 241 12.06 8.45 12.49
C ASP A 241 12.61 8.98 11.16
N GLU A 242 13.19 8.11 10.32
CA GLU A 242 13.69 8.48 8.99
C GLU A 242 12.57 8.93 8.03
N LEU A 243 11.40 8.26 8.03
CA LEU A 243 10.25 8.71 7.24
C LEU A 243 9.72 10.08 7.69
N ILE A 244 9.67 10.34 8.99
CA ILE A 244 9.24 11.62 9.56
C ILE A 244 10.25 12.72 9.23
N GLU A 245 11.55 12.44 9.31
CA GLU A 245 12.60 13.39 8.93
C GLU A 245 12.46 13.79 7.45
N LEU A 246 12.31 12.81 6.55
CA LEU A 246 12.10 13.04 5.12
C LEU A 246 10.84 13.85 4.84
N ALA A 247 9.75 13.60 5.57
CA ALA A 247 8.49 14.32 5.37
C ALA A 247 8.55 15.78 5.87
N ASN A 248 9.42 16.08 6.84
CA ASN A 248 9.62 17.42 7.36
C ASN A 248 10.65 18.25 6.56
N PHE A 249 11.45 17.62 5.68
CA PHE A 249 12.38 18.33 4.81
C PHE A 249 11.59 19.16 3.79
N LYS A 250 11.50 20.47 4.06
CA LYS A 250 10.97 21.46 3.12
C LYS A 250 12.11 21.94 2.24
N ASP A 251 11.96 21.75 0.93
CA ASP A 251 12.76 22.42 -0.10
C ASP A 251 12.64 23.94 0.02
#